data_AF-A0A7H4MAH9-F1
#
_entry.id   AF-A0A7H4MAH9-F1
#
_cell.length_a   1.000
_cell.length_b   1.000
_cell.length_c   1.000
_cell.angle_alpha   90.00
_cell.angle_beta   90.00
_cell.angle_gamma   90.00
#
_symmetry.space_group_name_H-M   'P 1'
#
loop_
_entity.id
_entity.type
_entity.pdbx_description
1 polymer ?
#
loop_
_entity_poly.entity_id
_entity_poly.type
_entity_poly.pdbx_seq_one_letter_code
_entity_poly.pdbx_strand_id
1 'polypeptide(L)'
;MKALLKNLNLCVLMCSLWPGGDGSLQFLNTLSEFEINCFGVGMTIDNDVYGSDYTIGFSTACEQIIKEVSRLRNTGRALPGRVFMVEILGGYCGELTLQSAIKCNADIALIPEAQMPLTMLAERITRKLSMQNSVVILCSEGYTKEYSPGFQGAIDTMIKQLEPQIGVRIRKNDRRLWFTQR
;
A
#
# COMPACT_ATOMS: atom_id res chain seq x y z
N MET A 1 14.00 30.70 -20.22
CA MET A 1 12.87 29.92 -19.64
C MET A 1 11.53 30.62 -19.83
N LYS A 2 11.33 31.88 -19.36
CA LYS A 2 10.06 32.64 -19.55
C LYS A 2 9.56 32.73 -21.01
N ALA A 3 10.46 32.87 -21.99
CA ALA A 3 10.09 32.97 -23.40
C ALA A 3 9.63 31.64 -24.03
N LEU A 4 10.06 30.49 -23.49
CA LEU A 4 9.77 29.16 -24.03
C LEU A 4 8.39 28.65 -23.53
N LEU A 5 7.99 29.07 -22.34
CA LEU A 5 6.75 28.64 -21.69
C LEU A 5 5.51 29.43 -22.16
N LYS A 6 5.67 30.68 -22.61
CA LYS A 6 4.55 31.50 -23.12
C LYS A 6 3.88 30.97 -24.39
N ASN A 7 4.53 30.07 -25.13
CA ASN A 7 3.96 29.46 -26.33
C ASN A 7 3.07 28.23 -26.03
N LEU A 8 3.02 27.76 -24.78
CA LEU A 8 2.17 26.64 -24.38
C LEU A 8 0.86 27.20 -23.82
N ASN A 9 -0.16 27.33 -24.68
CA ASN A 9 -1.49 27.84 -24.29
C ASN A 9 -2.25 26.93 -23.32
N LEU A 10 -1.80 25.67 -23.11
CA LEU A 10 -2.38 24.72 -22.17
C LEU A 10 -1.35 23.62 -21.87
N CYS A 11 -1.02 23.38 -20.60
CA CYS A 11 -0.18 22.26 -20.20
C CYS A 11 -0.96 21.31 -19.29
N VAL A 12 -1.31 20.12 -19.80
CA VAL A 12 -1.84 19.03 -18.97
C VAL A 12 -0.65 18.27 -18.42
N LEU A 13 -0.37 18.41 -17.12
CA LEU A 13 0.73 17.68 -16.49
C LEU A 13 0.15 16.50 -15.70
N MET A 14 0.45 15.31 -16.20
CA MET A 14 0.17 14.04 -15.54
C MET A 14 1.10 13.93 -14.32
N CYS A 15 0.55 14.04 -13.11
CA CYS A 15 1.32 13.99 -11.87
C CYS A 15 1.32 12.56 -11.34
N SER A 16 2.44 11.85 -11.49
CA SER A 16 2.69 10.63 -10.74
C SER A 16 3.15 11.00 -9.34
N LEU A 17 2.31 10.82 -8.33
CA LEU A 17 2.79 10.97 -6.95
C LEU A 17 3.58 9.71 -6.61
N TRP A 18 4.90 9.85 -6.52
CA TRP A 18 5.73 8.88 -5.82
C TRP A 18 5.53 9.07 -4.31
N PRO A 19 5.85 8.09 -3.44
CA PRO A 19 5.83 8.34 -2.00
C PRO A 19 6.82 9.47 -1.70
N GLY A 20 6.32 10.61 -1.21
CA GLY A 20 7.08 11.88 -1.10
C GLY A 20 6.91 12.87 -2.27
N GLY A 21 5.88 12.67 -3.10
CA GLY A 21 5.75 13.18 -4.46
C GLY A 21 4.88 14.41 -4.67
N ASP A 22 4.69 15.29 -3.69
CA ASP A 22 4.05 16.59 -3.94
C ASP A 22 4.80 17.44 -4.98
N GLY A 23 6.03 17.07 -5.34
CA GLY A 23 6.87 17.79 -6.29
C GLY A 23 6.20 18.11 -7.63
N SER A 24 5.37 17.20 -8.17
CA SER A 24 4.66 17.48 -9.44
C SER A 24 3.53 18.51 -9.26
N LEU A 25 2.79 18.46 -8.15
CA LEU A 25 1.76 19.46 -7.83
C LEU A 25 2.38 20.80 -7.43
N GLN A 26 3.50 20.79 -6.70
CA GLN A 26 4.29 21.98 -6.39
C GLN A 26 4.82 22.64 -7.67
N PHE A 27 5.30 21.83 -8.63
CA PHE A 27 5.72 22.33 -9.93
C PHE A 27 4.56 22.96 -10.70
N LEU A 28 3.37 22.37 -10.67
CA LEU A 28 2.16 22.98 -11.24
C LEU A 28 1.84 24.33 -10.56
N ASN A 29 1.94 24.41 -9.23
CA ASN A 29 1.76 25.68 -8.52
C ASN A 29 2.78 26.73 -8.99
N THR A 30 4.04 26.36 -9.13
CA THR A 30 5.08 27.24 -9.68
C THR A 30 4.77 27.67 -11.12
N LEU A 31 4.25 26.79 -11.98
CA LEU A 31 3.84 27.17 -13.34
C LEU A 31 2.68 28.18 -13.32
N SER A 32 1.74 28.00 -12.40
CA SER A 32 0.62 28.94 -12.21
C SER A 32 1.11 30.33 -11.81
N GLU A 33 2.17 30.44 -10.99
CA GLU A 33 2.80 31.72 -10.65
C GLU A 33 3.41 32.44 -11.86
N PHE A 34 3.71 31.71 -12.94
CA PHE A 34 4.16 32.26 -14.22
C PHE A 34 3.03 32.53 -15.22
N GLU A 35 1.77 32.57 -14.75
CA GLU A 35 0.57 32.79 -15.58
C GLU A 35 0.34 31.72 -16.66
N ILE A 36 0.83 30.50 -16.41
CA ILE A 36 0.63 29.35 -17.31
C ILE A 36 -0.57 28.56 -16.82
N ASN A 37 -1.59 28.42 -17.67
CA ASN A 37 -2.75 27.58 -17.38
C ASN A 37 -2.36 26.10 -17.39
N CYS A 38 -2.51 25.45 -16.25
CA CYS A 38 -2.18 24.04 -16.07
C CYS A 38 -3.26 23.28 -15.32
N PHE A 39 -3.41 21.99 -15.65
CA PHE A 39 -4.30 21.06 -14.97
C PHE A 39 -3.49 19.87 -14.44
N GLY A 40 -3.74 19.53 -13.18
CA GLY A 40 -3.17 18.34 -12.53
C GLY A 40 -4.15 17.19 -12.54
N VAL A 41 -3.65 15.99 -12.86
CA VAL A 41 -4.40 14.74 -12.73
C VAL A 41 -3.67 13.85 -11.72
N GLY A 42 -4.39 13.43 -10.67
CA GLY A 42 -3.86 12.56 -9.64
C GLY A 42 -3.64 11.14 -10.17
N MET A 43 -2.38 10.76 -10.39
CA MET A 43 -2.01 9.40 -10.77
C MET A 43 -1.10 8.82 -9.70
N THR A 44 -1.65 7.94 -8.90
CA THR A 44 -0.91 7.25 -7.83
C THR A 44 -1.72 6.04 -7.42
N ILE A 45 -1.02 5.05 -6.89
CA ILE A 45 -1.62 3.86 -6.31
C ILE A 45 -1.93 4.05 -4.82
N ASP A 46 -1.37 5.08 -4.20
CA ASP A 46 -1.46 5.31 -2.75
C ASP A 46 -2.81 5.93 -2.36
N ASN A 47 -3.50 6.58 -3.31
CA ASN A 47 -4.78 7.28 -3.16
C ASN A 47 -4.74 8.45 -2.15
N ASP A 48 -3.66 9.20 -2.16
CA ASP A 48 -3.34 10.28 -1.22
C ASP A 48 -3.47 11.69 -1.83
N VAL A 49 -4.21 11.85 -2.93
CA VAL A 49 -4.42 13.15 -3.58
C VAL A 49 -5.62 13.88 -2.96
N TYR A 50 -5.36 15.00 -2.29
CA TYR A 50 -6.43 15.87 -1.78
C TYR A 50 -7.33 16.39 -2.91
N GLY A 51 -8.65 16.37 -2.69
CA GLY A 51 -9.65 16.84 -3.65
C GLY A 51 -10.10 15.80 -4.68
N SER A 52 -9.61 14.56 -4.59
CA SER A 52 -10.14 13.42 -5.34
C SER A 52 -10.44 12.25 -4.41
N ASP A 53 -11.59 11.60 -4.58
CA ASP A 53 -11.91 10.37 -3.84
C ASP A 53 -11.04 9.19 -4.30
N TYR A 54 -10.69 9.18 -5.59
CA TYR A 54 -9.89 8.13 -6.22
C TYR A 54 -8.82 8.69 -7.16
N THR A 55 -7.67 8.02 -7.21
CA THR A 55 -6.56 8.34 -8.11
C THR A 55 -6.41 7.30 -9.22
N ILE A 56 -5.89 7.73 -10.36
CA ILE A 56 -5.59 6.83 -11.47
C ILE A 56 -4.47 5.88 -11.05
N GLY A 57 -4.71 4.58 -11.17
CA GLY A 57 -3.78 3.51 -10.77
C GLY A 57 -4.24 2.74 -9.54
N PHE A 58 -4.99 3.37 -8.63
CA PHE A 58 -5.48 2.75 -7.39
C PHE A 58 -6.26 1.45 -7.62
N SER A 59 -7.24 1.48 -8.53
CA SER A 59 -8.08 0.31 -8.83
C SER A 59 -7.28 -0.84 -9.43
N THR A 60 -6.31 -0.54 -10.31
CA THR A 60 -5.41 -1.52 -10.91
C THR A 60 -4.51 -2.17 -9.86
N ALA A 61 -3.91 -1.38 -8.97
CA ALA A 61 -3.08 -1.89 -7.87
C ALA A 61 -3.88 -2.82 -6.96
N CYS A 62 -5.10 -2.41 -6.61
CA CYS A 62 -6.03 -3.20 -5.79
C CYS A 62 -6.34 -4.57 -6.43
N GLU A 63 -6.59 -4.61 -7.74
CA GLU A 63 -6.83 -5.86 -8.48
C GLU A 63 -5.61 -6.80 -8.45
N GLN A 64 -4.38 -6.27 -8.54
CA GLN A 64 -3.17 -7.09 -8.44
C GLN A 64 -3.02 -7.71 -7.04
N ILE A 65 -3.32 -6.94 -5.99
CA ILE A 65 -3.28 -7.43 -4.60
C ILE A 65 -4.31 -8.56 -4.40
N ILE A 66 -5.53 -8.37 -4.92
CA ILE A 66 -6.59 -9.39 -4.85
C ILE A 66 -6.14 -10.70 -5.52
N LYS A 67 -5.50 -10.62 -6.69
CA LYS A 67 -4.98 -11.79 -7.41
C LYS A 67 -3.91 -12.53 -6.59
N GLU A 68 -2.97 -11.81 -5.98
CA GLU A 68 -1.95 -12.44 -5.14
C GLU A 68 -2.53 -13.08 -3.88
N VAL A 69 -3.45 -12.41 -3.19
CA VAL A 69 -4.12 -12.98 -2.02
C VAL A 69 -4.89 -14.25 -2.39
N SER A 70 -5.57 -14.26 -3.53
CA SER A 70 -6.26 -15.44 -4.04
C SER A 70 -5.30 -16.63 -4.24
N ARG A 71 -4.11 -16.40 -4.81
CA ARG A 71 -3.06 -17.44 -4.94
C ARG A 71 -2.58 -17.97 -3.58
N LEU A 72 -2.33 -17.07 -2.62
CA LEU A 72 -1.92 -17.45 -1.27
C LEU A 72 -3.00 -18.28 -0.57
N ARG A 73 -4.28 -17.91 -0.72
CA ARG A 73 -5.41 -18.65 -0.15
C ARG A 73 -5.56 -20.04 -0.73
N ASN A 74 -5.42 -20.18 -2.05
CA ASN A 74 -5.45 -21.50 -2.68
C ASN A 74 -4.31 -22.39 -2.16
N THR A 75 -3.13 -21.81 -1.91
CA THR A 75 -2.01 -22.52 -1.28
C THR A 75 -2.27 -22.88 0.18
N GLY A 76 -2.92 -21.98 0.94
CA GLY A 76 -3.28 -22.17 2.35
C GLY A 76 -4.37 -23.22 2.58
N ARG A 77 -5.25 -23.45 1.61
CA ARG A 77 -6.25 -24.54 1.66
C ARG A 77 -5.61 -25.92 1.66
N ALA A 78 -4.49 -26.09 0.97
CA ALA A 78 -3.81 -27.37 0.84
C ALA A 78 -3.05 -27.79 2.11
N LEU A 79 -2.62 -26.84 2.95
CA LEU A 79 -1.76 -27.11 4.11
C LEU A 79 -2.19 -26.25 5.30
N PRO A 80 -2.66 -26.85 6.42
CA PRO A 80 -3.16 -26.11 7.58
C PRO A 80 -2.03 -25.46 8.41
N GLY A 81 -2.41 -24.51 9.27
CA GLY A 81 -1.50 -23.83 10.21
C GLY A 81 -0.59 -22.80 9.56
N ARG A 82 -1.00 -22.17 8.45
CA ARG A 82 -0.16 -21.20 7.73
C ARG A 82 -0.59 -19.76 7.97
N VAL A 83 0.36 -18.90 8.33
CA VAL A 83 0.18 -17.44 8.32
C VAL A 83 0.93 -16.87 7.12
N PHE A 84 0.23 -16.07 6.32
CA PHE A 84 0.80 -15.32 5.21
C PHE A 84 0.73 -13.83 5.52
N MET A 85 1.80 -13.11 5.21
CA MET A 85 1.86 -11.65 5.33
C MET A 85 2.29 -11.05 4.00
N VAL A 86 1.55 -10.06 3.53
CA VAL A 86 1.78 -9.39 2.24
C VAL A 86 2.08 -7.93 2.51
N GLU A 87 3.22 -7.44 2.03
CA GLU A 87 3.56 -6.02 2.06
C GLU A 87 2.87 -5.30 0.91
N ILE A 88 2.18 -4.21 1.24
CA ILE A 88 1.36 -3.40 0.33
C ILE A 88 1.94 -1.99 0.29
N LEU A 89 1.99 -1.41 -0.91
CA LEU A 89 2.37 -0.01 -1.12
C LEU A 89 1.31 0.93 -0.51
N GLY A 90 1.57 2.24 -0.52
CA GLY A 90 0.66 3.22 0.05
C GLY A 90 1.34 4.33 0.82
N GLY A 91 2.66 4.21 1.05
CA GLY A 91 3.40 5.15 1.89
C GLY A 91 2.75 5.37 3.24
N TYR A 92 2.38 6.62 3.51
CA TYR A 92 1.71 7.02 4.75
C TYR A 92 0.19 6.81 4.73
N CYS A 93 -0.38 6.35 3.61
CA CYS A 93 -1.80 6.07 3.42
C CYS A 93 -2.08 4.55 3.44
N GLY A 94 -3.01 4.14 4.29
CA GLY A 94 -3.47 2.77 4.43
C GLY A 94 -4.62 2.39 3.50
N GLU A 95 -5.15 3.30 2.70
CA GLU A 95 -6.39 3.09 1.93
C GLU A 95 -6.28 1.92 0.96
N LEU A 96 -5.15 1.79 0.24
CA LEU A 96 -4.90 0.67 -0.66
C LEU A 96 -4.93 -0.68 0.09
N THR A 97 -4.34 -0.71 1.28
CA THR A 97 -4.30 -1.91 2.13
C THR A 97 -5.69 -2.26 2.64
N LEU A 98 -6.43 -1.26 3.14
CA LEU A 98 -7.77 -1.45 3.71
C LEU A 98 -8.77 -1.91 2.65
N GLN A 99 -8.85 -1.21 1.51
CA GLN A 99 -9.76 -1.55 0.42
C GLN A 99 -9.45 -2.94 -0.16
N SER A 100 -8.16 -3.23 -0.35
CA SER A 100 -7.75 -4.55 -0.84
C SER A 100 -8.10 -5.65 0.16
N ALA A 101 -7.90 -5.42 1.45
CA ALA A 101 -8.24 -6.38 2.50
C ALA A 101 -9.73 -6.72 2.51
N ILE A 102 -10.61 -5.72 2.39
CA ILE A 102 -12.06 -5.93 2.31
C ILE A 102 -12.42 -6.75 1.07
N LYS A 103 -11.91 -6.36 -0.10
CA LYS A 103 -12.25 -7.01 -1.39
C LYS A 103 -11.75 -8.45 -1.50
N CYS A 104 -10.56 -8.76 -1.00
CA CYS A 104 -10.02 -10.13 -1.00
C CYS A 104 -10.41 -10.95 0.24
N ASN A 105 -11.18 -10.35 1.15
CA ASN A 105 -11.56 -10.91 2.45
C ASN A 105 -10.34 -11.31 3.29
N ALA A 106 -9.27 -10.50 3.31
CA ALA A 106 -8.11 -10.75 4.18
C ALA A 106 -8.52 -10.75 5.66
N ASP A 107 -7.79 -11.49 6.49
CA ASP A 107 -8.17 -11.68 7.89
C ASP A 107 -7.83 -10.49 8.78
N ILE A 108 -6.74 -9.81 8.44
CA ILE A 108 -6.20 -8.67 9.18
C ILE A 108 -5.59 -7.70 8.15
N ALA A 109 -5.92 -6.41 8.30
CA ALA A 109 -5.28 -5.31 7.61
C ALA A 109 -4.50 -4.48 8.65
N LEU A 110 -3.21 -4.24 8.40
CA LEU A 110 -2.35 -3.39 9.21
C LEU A 110 -2.11 -2.10 8.43
N ILE A 111 -2.67 -0.99 8.94
CA ILE A 111 -2.63 0.32 8.31
C ILE A 111 -2.04 1.38 9.26
N PRO A 112 -1.31 2.38 8.75
CA PRO A 112 -0.68 3.41 9.59
C PRO A 112 -1.67 4.19 10.44
N GLU A 113 -2.90 4.37 9.98
CA GLU A 113 -3.96 5.15 10.66
C GLU A 113 -4.56 4.43 11.87
N ALA A 114 -4.40 3.10 11.95
CA ALA A 114 -5.02 2.28 12.99
C ALA A 114 -4.03 1.22 13.51
N GLN A 115 -3.03 1.68 14.26
CA GLN A 115 -2.06 0.79 14.90
C GLN A 115 -2.66 -0.03 16.04
N MET A 116 -2.23 -1.28 16.14
CA MET A 116 -2.65 -2.22 17.18
C MET A 116 -1.45 -2.67 18.02
N PRO A 117 -1.61 -2.83 19.35
CA PRO A 117 -0.59 -3.45 20.18
C PRO A 117 -0.22 -4.86 19.66
N LEU A 118 1.07 -5.18 19.67
CA LEU A 118 1.58 -6.47 19.17
C LEU A 118 0.94 -7.68 19.86
N THR A 119 0.69 -7.57 21.16
CA THR A 119 0.04 -8.63 21.96
C THR A 119 -1.37 -8.92 21.46
N MET A 120 -2.18 -7.88 21.24
CA MET A 120 -3.53 -8.02 20.69
C MET A 120 -3.51 -8.57 19.26
N LEU A 121 -2.54 -8.17 18.44
CA LEU A 121 -2.36 -8.71 17.09
C LEU A 121 -2.03 -10.20 17.13
N ALA A 122 -1.09 -10.61 17.99
CA ALA A 122 -0.73 -12.02 18.19
C ALA A 122 -1.93 -12.86 18.63
N GLU A 123 -2.69 -12.40 19.63
CA GLU A 123 -3.92 -13.07 20.09
C GLU A 123 -4.95 -13.22 18.96
N ARG A 124 -5.15 -12.18 18.15
CA ARG A 124 -6.08 -12.20 17.02
C ARG A 124 -5.65 -13.19 15.95
N ILE A 125 -4.35 -13.28 15.65
CA ILE A 125 -3.79 -14.27 14.72
C ILE A 125 -4.01 -15.68 15.24
N THR A 126 -3.67 -15.95 16.51
CA THR A 126 -3.83 -17.27 17.14
C THR A 126 -5.30 -17.71 17.17
N ARG A 127 -6.22 -16.79 17.50
CA ARG A 127 -7.66 -17.05 17.45
C ARG A 127 -8.13 -17.38 16.03
N LYS A 128 -7.62 -16.69 15.01
CA LYS A 128 -7.96 -17.00 13.62
C LYS A 128 -7.43 -18.38 13.21
N LEU A 129 -6.17 -18.69 13.56
CA LEU A 129 -5.57 -20.00 13.27
C LEU A 129 -6.32 -21.19 13.90
N SER A 130 -7.01 -21.00 15.03
CA SER A 130 -7.83 -22.08 15.61
C SER A 130 -9.16 -22.30 14.88
N MET A 131 -9.61 -21.33 14.08
CA MET A 131 -10.88 -21.40 13.34
C MET A 131 -10.71 -21.74 11.85
N GLN A 132 -9.52 -21.54 11.28
CA GLN A 132 -9.29 -21.70 9.83
C GLN A 132 -7.88 -22.20 9.50
N ASN A 133 -7.73 -22.84 8.34
CA ASN A 133 -6.47 -23.47 7.93
C ASN A 133 -5.33 -22.48 7.67
N SER A 134 -5.63 -21.27 7.19
CA SER A 134 -4.60 -20.26 6.94
C SER A 134 -5.10 -18.84 7.20
N VAL A 135 -4.23 -17.99 7.69
CA VAL A 135 -4.49 -16.56 7.95
C VAL A 135 -3.73 -15.72 6.92
N VAL A 136 -4.40 -14.75 6.30
CA VAL A 136 -3.77 -13.79 5.40
C VAL A 136 -3.82 -12.40 6.02
N ILE A 137 -2.65 -11.80 6.16
CA ILE A 137 -2.44 -10.46 6.73
C ILE A 137 -1.93 -9.55 5.63
N LEU A 138 -2.60 -8.43 5.39
CA LEU A 138 -2.09 -7.36 4.55
C LEU A 138 -1.45 -6.29 5.45
N CYS A 139 -0.24 -5.87 5.10
CA CYS A 139 0.52 -4.90 5.85
C CYS A 139 0.95 -3.76 4.94
N SER A 140 0.50 -2.54 5.23
CA SER A 140 1.03 -1.33 4.59
C SER A 140 2.52 -1.17 4.92
N GLU A 141 3.30 -0.73 3.95
CA GLU A 141 4.71 -0.34 4.13
C GLU A 141 4.89 0.71 5.22
N GLY A 142 3.91 1.61 5.39
CA GLY A 142 3.92 2.67 6.40
C GLY A 142 3.52 2.22 7.80
N TYR A 143 3.21 0.93 8.02
CA TYR A 143 2.74 0.46 9.32
C TYR A 143 3.80 0.58 10.43
N THR A 144 5.08 0.42 10.10
CA THR A 144 6.18 0.50 11.08
C THR A 144 6.74 1.92 11.17
N LYS A 145 7.24 2.28 12.36
CA LYS A 145 7.86 3.60 12.60
C LYS A 145 9.16 3.84 11.83
N GLU A 146 9.76 2.77 11.32
CA GLU A 146 10.99 2.80 10.52
C GLU A 146 10.73 3.21 9.07
N TYR A 147 9.46 3.36 8.68
CA TYR A 147 9.10 3.70 7.32
C TYR A 147 9.70 5.04 6.89
N SER A 148 10.33 5.00 5.73
CA SER A 148 10.78 6.14 4.96
C SER A 148 10.44 5.89 3.48
N PRO A 149 10.23 6.93 2.66
CA PRO A 149 9.93 6.73 1.25
C PRO A 149 10.95 5.83 0.54
N GLY A 150 10.47 4.74 -0.06
CA GLY A 150 11.31 3.73 -0.71
C GLY A 150 11.85 2.64 0.21
N PHE A 151 11.51 2.66 1.50
CA PHE A 151 11.83 1.59 2.44
C PHE A 151 11.00 0.34 2.16
N GLN A 152 11.68 -0.81 2.08
CA GLN A 152 11.07 -2.14 2.00
C GLN A 152 11.46 -2.94 3.24
N GLY A 153 10.51 -3.62 3.86
CA GLY A 153 10.78 -4.47 5.02
C GLY A 153 9.97 -4.17 6.27
N ALA A 154 8.87 -3.43 6.17
CA ALA A 154 7.91 -3.30 7.26
C ALA A 154 7.46 -4.69 7.75
N ILE A 155 7.23 -5.61 6.81
CA ILE A 155 6.90 -7.00 7.15
C ILE A 155 8.05 -7.73 7.84
N ASP A 156 9.31 -7.43 7.53
CA ASP A 156 10.46 -8.11 8.15
C ASP A 156 10.57 -7.73 9.64
N THR A 157 10.32 -6.47 9.97
CA THR A 157 10.24 -6.01 11.37
C THR A 157 9.04 -6.64 12.09
N MET A 158 7.86 -6.67 11.46
CA MET A 158 6.67 -7.28 12.04
C MET A 158 6.82 -8.79 12.27
N ILE A 159 7.42 -9.51 11.33
CA ILE A 159 7.65 -10.96 11.43
C ILE A 159 8.56 -11.28 12.62
N LYS A 160 9.67 -10.55 12.77
CA LYS A 160 10.61 -10.74 13.90
C LYS A 160 9.93 -10.55 15.26
N GLN A 161 8.95 -9.65 15.35
CA GLN A 161 8.23 -9.36 16.59
C GLN A 161 7.08 -10.34 16.86
N LEU A 162 6.41 -10.83 15.81
CA LEU A 162 5.22 -11.67 15.93
C LEU A 162 5.54 -13.17 16.04
N GLU A 163 6.50 -13.69 15.28
CA GLU A 163 6.82 -15.14 15.29
C GLU A 163 7.10 -15.69 16.70
N PRO A 164 7.85 -15.00 17.58
CA PRO A 164 8.06 -15.47 18.95
C PRO A 164 6.79 -15.50 19.81
N GLN A 165 5.80 -14.65 19.51
CA GLN A 165 4.56 -14.56 20.28
C GLN A 165 3.51 -15.59 19.83
N ILE A 166 3.45 -15.87 18.51
CA ILE A 166 2.47 -16.81 17.95
C ILE A 166 3.01 -18.25 17.85
N GLY A 167 4.33 -18.46 17.89
CA GLY A 167 4.97 -19.78 17.77
C GLY A 167 4.83 -20.43 16.39
N VAL A 168 4.42 -19.66 15.38
CA VAL A 168 4.17 -20.10 14.00
C VAL A 168 4.96 -19.23 13.04
N ARG A 169 5.61 -19.85 12.06
CA ARG A 169 6.36 -19.15 11.02
C ARG A 169 5.42 -18.38 10.08
N ILE A 170 5.69 -17.08 9.91
CA ILE A 170 4.97 -16.22 8.98
C ILE A 170 5.66 -16.27 7.62
N ARG A 171 4.89 -16.55 6.57
CA ARG A 171 5.38 -16.56 5.19
C ARG A 171 5.13 -15.21 4.56
N LYS A 172 6.19 -14.50 4.20
CA LYS A 172 6.10 -13.29 3.39
C LYS A 172 5.94 -13.58 1.90
N ASN A 173 5.32 -12.65 1.18
CA ASN A 173 5.28 -12.67 -0.27
C ASN A 173 6.66 -12.41 -0.91
N ASP A 174 6.82 -12.82 -2.17
CA ASP A 174 7.93 -12.44 -3.04
C ASP A 174 7.95 -10.91 -3.23
N ARG A 175 9.16 -10.33 -3.21
CA ARG A 175 9.40 -8.91 -3.46
C ARG A 175 8.94 -8.46 -4.85
N ARG A 176 8.70 -9.39 -5.77
CA ARG A 176 8.12 -9.07 -7.10
C ARG A 176 6.78 -8.34 -7.02
N LEU A 177 5.95 -8.58 -5.99
CA LEU A 177 4.67 -7.87 -5.85
C LEU A 177 4.84 -6.36 -5.70
N TRP A 178 5.97 -5.91 -5.16
CA TRP A 178 6.29 -4.49 -5.06
C TRP A 178 6.29 -3.79 -6.42
N PHE A 179 6.78 -4.47 -7.46
CA PHE A 179 6.85 -3.90 -8.81
C PHE A 179 5.53 -4.05 -9.58
N THR A 180 4.74 -5.10 -9.31
CA THR A 180 3.49 -5.33 -10.02
C THR A 180 2.33 -4.47 -9.52
N GLN A 181 2.50 -3.80 -8.37
CA GLN A 181 1.50 -2.86 -7.84
C GLN A 181 1.50 -1.51 -8.55
N ARG A 182 2.59 -1.13 -9.23
CA ARG A 182 2.77 0.16 -9.91
C ARG A 182 2.28 0.14 -11.35
#